data_AF-A0AB73SI66-F1
#
_entry.id   AF-A0AB73SI66-F1
#
_cell.length_a   1.000
_cell.length_b   1.000
_cell.length_c   1.000
_cell.angle_alpha   90.00
_cell.angle_beta   90.00
_cell.angle_gamma   90.00
#
_symmetry.space_group_name_H-M   'P 1'
#
loop_
_entity.id
_entity.type
_entity.pdbx_description
1 polymer ?
#
loop_
_entity_poly.entity_id
_entity_poly.type
_entity_poly.pdbx_seq_one_letter_code
_entity_poly.pdbx_strand_id
1 'polypeptide(L)'
;MQLKKIINMGNMPITVTESITYNDINVSKFENIFNDLLINGYIIAKSFDDDEWLIPCNIQNTPFKLSFHKLFSYKKLCTIIKYYLLLRRASGISPSTIETEFNILRKIILATEGVTSTDQFEKLLSSFSIPWASTLALVLKEFLKFSQFPGHEKYIEICDSFPSPKWKNRDLPNFYHVLLFDEIINDFKYKIVLPRYHKYYPVILWWTITNIIPMRPNEFLRMKYNCLHEKNDGKTWIVIPRSKQKFDTPKQQEYFQHILITDDISKAIKDFQYVLNTYNIHTDNLFPQEFYGQFFSRGIKRPSNRILKHQFQTLMNNFYTEIVEQMYSQHSLDKISPGDTRHFAIINMFLQGFNVLSIARLAGQTTIQHASNYYSHAKLFAQSYVYRLTQTIVEKQAQNKMSGGFLGTKRKIFDNRILYSPKNSDQYQKVDYGYCTDKNFPNNCVEDCRICVNHYFFNPSIDEYDEAIKWLESYSRDLENRINEHLDYIKKFSLSKSSEQVNYHESLLTKHSRQLLKYMDHKAIVDAKFIEE
;
A
#
# COMPACT_ATOMS: atom_id res chain seq x y z
N MET A 1 -28.95 -1.02 18.64
CA MET A 1 -28.07 -0.69 17.49
C MET A 1 -28.16 0.81 17.22
N GLN A 2 -27.04 1.51 16.98
CA GLN A 2 -27.06 2.95 16.72
C GLN A 2 -27.27 3.26 15.22
N LEU A 3 -28.37 3.92 14.87
CA LEU A 3 -28.61 4.50 13.56
C LEU A 3 -28.29 5.99 13.59
N LYS A 4 -27.43 6.45 12.70
CA LYS A 4 -27.17 7.88 12.53
C LYS A 4 -28.09 8.44 11.46
N LYS A 5 -28.91 9.41 11.84
CA LYS A 5 -29.75 10.18 10.92
C LYS A 5 -29.25 11.61 10.90
N ILE A 6 -29.01 12.14 9.70
CA ILE A 6 -28.72 13.56 9.53
C ILE A 6 -30.06 14.28 9.41
N ILE A 7 -30.35 15.15 10.38
CA ILE A 7 -31.50 16.03 10.36
C ILE A 7 -30.98 17.42 10.00
N ASN A 8 -31.44 17.98 8.88
CA ASN A 8 -31.15 19.35 8.52
C ASN A 8 -32.13 20.28 9.25
N MET A 9 -31.69 20.88 10.36
CA MET A 9 -32.38 21.99 11.00
C MET A 9 -31.69 23.29 10.56
N GLY A 10 -32.20 23.92 9.50
CA GLY A 10 -31.59 25.13 8.91
C GLY A 10 -30.25 24.85 8.20
N ASN A 11 -29.28 25.76 8.35
CA ASN A 11 -27.97 25.70 7.69
C ASN A 11 -26.93 24.76 8.36
N MET A 12 -27.29 24.07 9.45
CA MET A 12 -26.38 23.11 10.10
C MET A 12 -26.97 21.69 10.15
N PRO A 13 -26.30 20.68 9.56
CA PRO A 13 -26.73 19.30 9.68
C PRO A 13 -26.46 18.76 11.09
N ILE A 14 -27.51 18.34 11.81
CA ILE A 14 -27.39 17.70 13.12
C ILE A 14 -27.39 16.18 12.91
N THR A 15 -26.39 15.50 13.48
CA THR A 15 -26.34 14.02 13.45
C THR A 15 -27.03 13.47 14.69
N VAL A 16 -28.23 12.91 14.54
CA VAL A 16 -28.96 12.23 15.61
C VAL A 16 -28.59 10.75 15.59
N THR A 17 -28.20 10.20 16.74
CA THR A 17 -27.89 8.77 16.88
C THR A 17 -29.03 8.09 17.65
N GLU A 18 -29.87 7.33 16.95
CA GLU A 18 -31.00 6.60 17.54
C GLU A 18 -30.55 5.18 17.92
N SER A 19 -30.73 4.78 19.19
CA SER A 19 -30.50 3.39 19.59
C SER A 19 -31.77 2.58 19.39
N ILE A 20 -31.71 1.60 18.50
CA ILE A 20 -32.84 0.80 18.04
C ILE A 20 -32.65 -0.65 18.48
N THR A 21 -33.64 -1.22 19.18
CA THR A 21 -33.70 -2.64 19.57
C THR A 21 -34.80 -3.35 18.80
N TYR A 22 -34.73 -4.66 18.67
CA TYR A 22 -35.73 -5.46 17.96
C TYR A 22 -37.15 -5.28 18.52
N ASN A 23 -37.29 -5.13 19.85
CA ASN A 23 -38.59 -5.00 20.51
C ASN A 23 -39.24 -3.63 20.31
N ASP A 24 -38.47 -2.61 19.94
CA ASP A 24 -38.95 -1.22 19.80
C ASP A 24 -39.54 -0.92 18.41
N ILE A 25 -39.57 -1.89 17.49
CA ILE A 25 -39.77 -1.62 16.06
C ILE A 25 -40.99 -2.37 15.52
N ASN A 26 -41.87 -1.61 14.86
CA ASN A 26 -42.95 -2.16 14.05
C ASN A 26 -42.39 -2.81 12.77
N VAL A 27 -42.89 -4.00 12.41
CA VAL A 27 -42.53 -4.77 11.21
C VAL A 27 -42.55 -3.90 9.95
N SER A 28 -43.51 -2.98 9.85
CA SER A 28 -43.67 -2.03 8.74
C SER A 28 -42.43 -1.14 8.51
N LYS A 29 -41.66 -0.81 9.55
CA LYS A 29 -40.42 -0.02 9.41
C LYS A 29 -39.34 -0.80 8.66
N PHE A 30 -39.24 -2.11 8.88
CA PHE A 30 -38.26 -2.95 8.19
C PHE A 30 -38.63 -3.24 6.75
N GLU A 31 -39.92 -3.43 6.46
CA GLU A 31 -40.42 -3.56 5.09
C GLU A 31 -40.12 -2.31 4.27
N ASN A 32 -40.32 -1.13 4.84
CA ASN A 32 -39.97 0.14 4.18
C ASN A 32 -38.46 0.24 3.90
N ILE A 33 -37.61 -0.13 4.86
CA ILE A 33 -36.15 -0.14 4.66
C ILE A 33 -35.75 -1.15 3.59
N PHE A 34 -36.33 -2.35 3.60
CA PHE A 34 -36.07 -3.37 2.59
C PHE A 34 -36.45 -2.87 1.19
N ASN A 35 -37.64 -2.30 1.04
CA ASN A 35 -38.13 -1.76 -0.22
C ASN A 35 -37.25 -0.61 -0.72
N ASP A 36 -36.83 0.31 0.16
CA ASP A 36 -35.91 1.39 -0.19
C ASP A 36 -34.55 0.84 -0.67
N LEU A 37 -33.99 -0.14 0.02
CA LEU A 37 -32.74 -0.79 -0.38
C LEU A 37 -32.87 -1.56 -1.70
N LEU A 38 -34.05 -2.14 -1.97
CA LEU A 38 -34.34 -2.89 -3.20
C LEU A 38 -34.51 -1.95 -4.40
N ILE A 39 -35.32 -0.88 -4.26
CA ILE A 39 -35.55 0.13 -5.31
C ILE A 39 -34.24 0.81 -5.71
N ASN A 40 -33.38 1.13 -4.74
CA ASN A 40 -32.09 1.76 -5.00
C ASN A 40 -30.99 0.76 -5.44
N GLY A 41 -31.29 -0.53 -5.57
CA GLY A 41 -30.35 -1.55 -6.03
C GLY A 41 -29.22 -1.88 -5.04
N TYR A 42 -29.39 -1.60 -3.74
CA TYR A 42 -28.42 -1.96 -2.70
C TYR A 42 -28.58 -3.40 -2.22
N ILE A 43 -29.73 -4.01 -2.47
CA ILE A 43 -30.04 -5.44 -2.30
C ILE A 43 -30.79 -5.89 -3.54
N ILE A 44 -30.49 -7.09 -4.03
CA ILE A 44 -31.21 -7.76 -5.10
C ILE A 44 -31.78 -9.06 -4.51
N ALA A 45 -33.09 -9.15 -4.42
CA ALA A 45 -33.86 -10.29 -3.93
C ALA A 45 -35.27 -10.24 -4.54
N LYS A 46 -35.99 -11.38 -4.60
CA LYS A 46 -37.38 -11.37 -5.09
C LYS A 46 -38.36 -10.81 -4.05
N SER A 47 -38.11 -11.10 -2.78
CA SER A 47 -38.91 -10.66 -1.65
C SER A 47 -38.08 -10.63 -0.37
N PHE A 48 -38.63 -10.09 0.71
CA PHE A 48 -37.97 -10.12 2.03
C PHE A 48 -37.76 -11.57 2.50
N ASP A 49 -38.75 -12.45 2.28
CA ASP A 49 -38.70 -13.84 2.72
C ASP A 49 -37.81 -14.75 1.86
N ASP A 50 -37.29 -14.24 0.74
CA ASP A 50 -36.44 -15.00 -0.17
C ASP A 50 -35.22 -15.62 0.56
N ASP A 51 -34.86 -16.84 0.17
CA ASP A 51 -33.78 -17.60 0.81
C ASP A 51 -32.39 -17.10 0.42
N GLU A 52 -32.31 -16.25 -0.61
CA GLU A 52 -31.07 -15.70 -1.13
C GLU A 52 -31.17 -14.20 -1.37
N TRP A 53 -30.28 -13.45 -0.75
CA TRP A 53 -30.09 -12.03 -1.04
C TRP A 53 -28.72 -11.81 -1.68
N LEU A 54 -28.69 -11.02 -2.75
CA LEU A 54 -27.45 -10.55 -3.36
C LEU A 54 -27.22 -9.09 -2.96
N ILE A 55 -26.02 -8.79 -2.46
CA ILE A 55 -25.61 -7.43 -2.11
C ILE A 55 -24.57 -6.96 -3.13
N PRO A 56 -24.93 -6.06 -4.07
CA PRO A 56 -24.00 -5.54 -5.07
C PRO A 56 -22.80 -4.82 -4.44
N CYS A 57 -21.63 -4.99 -5.04
CA CYS A 57 -20.39 -4.34 -4.59
C CYS A 57 -19.55 -3.86 -5.77
N ASN A 58 -19.53 -2.54 -5.99
CA ASN A 58 -18.74 -1.91 -7.07
C ASN A 58 -17.23 -2.12 -6.88
N ILE A 59 -16.77 -2.18 -5.62
CA ILE A 59 -15.34 -2.34 -5.29
C ILE A 59 -14.82 -3.73 -5.67
N GLN A 60 -15.63 -4.77 -5.50
CA GLN A 60 -15.25 -6.14 -5.89
C GLN A 60 -15.73 -6.51 -7.30
N ASN A 61 -16.65 -5.72 -7.87
CA ASN A 61 -17.30 -6.00 -9.15
C ASN A 61 -18.04 -7.34 -9.20
N THR A 62 -18.41 -7.86 -8.03
CA THR A 62 -19.15 -9.10 -7.82
C THR A 62 -20.09 -8.91 -6.64
N PRO A 63 -21.38 -9.31 -6.75
CA PRO A 63 -22.28 -9.27 -5.61
C PRO A 63 -21.89 -10.32 -4.57
N PHE A 64 -22.09 -9.99 -3.30
CA PHE A 64 -21.98 -10.94 -2.20
C PHE A 64 -23.30 -11.68 -2.02
N LYS A 65 -23.22 -12.98 -1.75
CA LYS A 65 -24.40 -13.83 -1.64
C LYS A 65 -24.67 -14.19 -0.19
N LEU A 66 -25.81 -13.77 0.32
CA LEU A 66 -26.33 -14.20 1.62
C LEU A 66 -27.35 -15.31 1.39
N SER A 67 -27.07 -16.51 1.91
CA SER A 67 -27.93 -17.68 1.70
C SER A 67 -28.44 -18.21 3.05
N PHE A 68 -29.75 -18.09 3.24
CA PHE A 68 -30.46 -18.34 4.49
C PHE A 68 -30.94 -19.79 4.65
N HIS A 69 -30.87 -20.63 3.60
CA HIS A 69 -31.35 -22.01 3.61
C HIS A 69 -30.90 -22.85 4.83
N LYS A 70 -29.65 -22.66 5.29
CA LYS A 70 -29.11 -23.39 6.46
C LYS A 70 -29.75 -23.01 7.79
N LEU A 71 -30.48 -21.90 7.84
CA LEU A 71 -31.14 -21.37 9.03
C LEU A 71 -32.65 -21.66 9.03
N PHE A 72 -33.14 -22.51 8.12
CA PHE A 72 -34.57 -22.85 8.00
C PHE A 72 -35.19 -23.35 9.31
N SER A 73 -34.43 -24.12 10.10
CA SER A 73 -34.86 -24.63 11.41
C SER A 73 -35.04 -23.53 12.47
N TYR A 74 -34.49 -22.33 12.25
CA TYR A 74 -34.48 -21.22 13.19
C TYR A 74 -35.24 -20.00 12.65
N LYS A 75 -36.47 -20.19 12.17
CA LYS A 75 -37.26 -19.16 11.46
C LYS A 75 -37.29 -17.79 12.14
N LYS A 76 -37.66 -17.74 13.43
CA LYS A 76 -37.71 -16.47 14.20
C LYS A 76 -36.36 -15.76 14.24
N LEU A 77 -35.29 -16.52 14.46
CA LEU A 77 -33.93 -15.98 14.53
C LEU A 77 -33.44 -15.51 13.14
N CYS A 78 -33.78 -16.25 12.09
CA CYS A 78 -33.49 -15.88 10.70
C CYS A 78 -34.12 -14.52 10.34
N THR A 79 -35.38 -14.31 10.72
CA THR A 79 -36.07 -13.02 10.53
C THR A 79 -35.34 -11.87 11.24
N ILE A 80 -34.90 -12.11 12.49
CA ILE A 80 -34.18 -11.09 13.27
C ILE A 80 -32.81 -10.78 12.67
N ILE A 81 -32.11 -11.77 12.13
CA ILE A 81 -30.87 -11.56 11.37
C ILE A 81 -31.14 -10.73 10.13
N LYS A 82 -32.18 -11.05 9.34
CA LYS A 82 -32.56 -10.26 8.16
C LYS A 82 -32.77 -8.79 8.53
N TYR A 83 -33.52 -8.52 9.60
CA TYR A 83 -33.69 -7.16 10.14
C TYR A 83 -32.39 -6.50 10.57
N TYR A 84 -31.54 -7.21 11.31
CA TYR A 84 -30.22 -6.71 11.71
C TYR A 84 -29.38 -6.31 10.49
N LEU A 85 -29.29 -7.18 9.47
CA LEU A 85 -28.49 -6.94 8.27
C LEU A 85 -29.04 -5.78 7.43
N LEU A 86 -30.36 -5.58 7.37
CA LEU A 86 -30.97 -4.43 6.72
C LEU A 86 -30.55 -3.12 7.38
N LEU A 87 -30.59 -3.07 8.71
CA LEU A 87 -30.13 -1.88 9.44
C LEU A 87 -28.64 -1.65 9.20
N ARG A 88 -27.80 -2.71 9.26
CA ARG A 88 -26.36 -2.59 8.98
C ARG A 88 -26.13 -2.01 7.59
N ARG A 89 -26.85 -2.51 6.58
CA ARG A 89 -26.74 -1.99 5.20
C ARG A 89 -27.19 -0.54 5.12
N ALA A 90 -28.34 -0.21 5.72
CA ALA A 90 -28.89 1.14 5.78
C ALA A 90 -27.92 2.14 6.44
N SER A 91 -27.17 1.72 7.47
CA SER A 91 -26.13 2.52 8.12
C SER A 91 -24.85 2.71 7.29
N GLY A 92 -24.79 2.23 6.04
CA GLY A 92 -23.63 2.38 5.18
C GLY A 92 -22.52 1.35 5.37
N ILE A 93 -22.75 0.29 6.16
CA ILE A 93 -21.77 -0.80 6.32
C ILE A 93 -21.51 -1.48 4.97
N SER A 94 -20.24 -1.81 4.72
CA SER A 94 -19.80 -2.35 3.43
C SER A 94 -20.39 -3.74 3.15
N PRO A 95 -20.71 -4.09 1.89
CA PRO A 95 -21.22 -5.41 1.52
C PRO A 95 -20.36 -6.58 2.03
N SER A 96 -19.02 -6.45 1.97
CA SER A 96 -18.10 -7.49 2.47
C SER A 96 -18.19 -7.69 3.99
N THR A 97 -18.39 -6.60 4.73
CA THR A 97 -18.54 -6.65 6.18
C THR A 97 -19.86 -7.34 6.53
N ILE A 98 -20.95 -7.01 5.83
CA ILE A 98 -22.27 -7.63 6.02
C ILE A 98 -22.23 -9.13 5.77
N GLU A 99 -21.58 -9.56 4.68
CA GLU A 99 -21.41 -10.99 4.40
C GLU A 99 -20.59 -11.71 5.49
N THR A 100 -19.53 -11.05 5.97
CA THR A 100 -18.70 -11.60 7.07
C THR A 100 -19.51 -11.73 8.35
N GLU A 101 -20.25 -10.69 8.73
CA GLU A 101 -21.14 -10.70 9.90
C GLU A 101 -22.21 -11.79 9.77
N PHE A 102 -22.87 -11.90 8.62
CA PHE A 102 -23.86 -12.94 8.35
C PHE A 102 -23.26 -14.35 8.49
N ASN A 103 -22.09 -14.60 7.89
CA ASN A 103 -21.44 -15.91 7.95
C ASN A 103 -21.02 -16.28 9.39
N ILE A 104 -20.55 -15.29 10.17
CA ILE A 104 -20.24 -15.46 11.59
C ILE A 104 -21.50 -15.80 12.38
N LEU A 105 -22.57 -15.01 12.25
CA LEU A 105 -23.83 -15.25 12.95
C LEU A 105 -24.41 -16.63 12.59
N ARG A 106 -24.42 -16.98 11.29
CA ARG A 106 -24.84 -18.30 10.82
C ARG A 106 -24.04 -19.42 11.50
N LYS A 107 -22.72 -19.26 11.60
CA LYS A 107 -21.84 -20.27 12.21
C LYS A 107 -22.10 -20.44 13.70
N ILE A 108 -22.27 -19.33 14.42
CA ILE A 108 -22.60 -19.33 15.86
C ILE A 108 -23.94 -20.01 16.08
N ILE A 109 -24.97 -19.64 15.31
CA ILE A 109 -26.32 -20.20 15.45
C ILE A 109 -26.35 -21.70 15.24
N LEU A 110 -25.66 -22.20 14.20
CA LEU A 110 -25.58 -23.64 13.94
C LEU A 110 -24.80 -24.39 15.02
N ALA A 111 -23.74 -23.77 15.58
CA ALA A 111 -22.90 -24.40 16.60
C ALA A 111 -23.54 -24.40 18.00
N THR A 112 -24.49 -23.49 18.26
CA THR A 112 -25.13 -23.26 19.56
C THR A 112 -26.61 -23.63 19.57
N GLU A 113 -27.05 -24.31 18.52
CA GLU A 113 -28.44 -24.72 18.30
C GLU A 113 -29.45 -23.57 18.50
N GLY A 114 -29.19 -22.40 17.89
CA GLY A 114 -30.06 -21.24 18.03
C GLY A 114 -29.70 -20.30 19.19
N VAL A 115 -28.42 -20.26 19.60
CA VAL A 115 -27.94 -19.43 20.72
C VAL A 115 -28.56 -19.90 22.05
N THR A 116 -28.65 -21.23 22.24
CA THR A 116 -29.21 -21.86 23.44
C THR A 116 -28.14 -22.38 24.39
N SER A 117 -26.99 -22.84 23.88
CA SER A 117 -25.89 -23.39 24.68
C SER A 117 -24.67 -22.47 24.75
N THR A 118 -24.39 -21.92 25.95
CA THR A 118 -23.19 -21.14 26.25
C THR A 118 -21.92 -21.99 26.18
N ASP A 119 -21.98 -23.24 26.64
CA ASP A 119 -20.84 -24.16 26.64
C ASP A 119 -20.36 -24.47 25.22
N GLN A 120 -21.30 -24.66 24.28
CA GLN A 120 -20.97 -24.84 22.87
C GLN A 120 -20.37 -23.57 22.26
N PHE A 121 -20.81 -22.38 22.70
CA PHE A 121 -20.24 -21.12 22.25
C PHE A 121 -18.80 -20.92 22.74
N GLU A 122 -18.50 -21.20 24.00
CA GLU A 122 -17.13 -21.14 24.54
C GLU A 122 -16.19 -22.13 23.84
N LYS A 123 -16.67 -23.35 23.57
CA LYS A 123 -15.95 -24.35 22.76
C LYS A 123 -15.68 -23.82 21.35
N LEU A 124 -16.67 -23.17 20.73
CA LEU A 124 -16.52 -22.58 19.40
C LEU A 124 -15.44 -21.48 19.41
N LEU A 125 -15.47 -20.56 20.38
CA LEU A 125 -14.47 -19.50 20.48
C LEU A 125 -13.07 -20.06 20.70
N SER A 126 -12.93 -21.06 21.58
CA SER A 126 -11.67 -21.73 21.88
C SER A 126 -11.09 -22.49 20.69
N SER A 127 -11.92 -22.87 19.71
CA SER A 127 -11.49 -23.56 18.49
C SER A 127 -10.82 -22.64 17.45
N PHE A 128 -10.93 -21.31 17.61
CA PHE A 128 -10.33 -20.33 16.68
C PHE A 128 -9.09 -19.66 17.25
N SER A 129 -8.28 -19.10 16.35
CA SER A 129 -7.22 -18.18 16.76
C SER A 129 -7.82 -16.95 17.44
N ILE A 130 -7.07 -16.36 18.38
CA ILE A 130 -7.51 -15.20 19.16
C ILE A 130 -8.14 -14.10 18.28
N PRO A 131 -7.53 -13.66 17.15
CA PRO A 131 -8.12 -12.60 16.33
C PRO A 131 -9.48 -12.96 15.73
N TRP A 132 -9.67 -14.23 15.35
CA TRP A 132 -10.94 -14.71 14.82
C TRP A 132 -11.98 -14.81 15.94
N ALA A 133 -11.61 -15.37 17.10
CA ALA A 133 -12.48 -15.45 18.27
C ALA A 133 -12.96 -14.06 18.73
N SER A 134 -12.07 -13.06 18.79
CA SER A 134 -12.45 -11.68 19.13
C SER A 134 -13.40 -11.07 18.09
N THR A 135 -13.24 -11.40 16.81
CA THR A 135 -14.15 -10.94 15.75
C THR A 135 -15.54 -11.58 15.90
N LEU A 136 -15.59 -12.88 16.20
CA LEU A 136 -16.84 -13.60 16.50
C LEU A 136 -17.58 -12.97 17.69
N ALA A 137 -16.86 -12.75 18.79
CA ALA A 137 -17.39 -12.14 20.00
C ALA A 137 -17.95 -10.73 19.74
N LEU A 138 -17.23 -9.90 18.98
CA LEU A 138 -17.68 -8.54 18.65
C LEU A 138 -18.97 -8.55 17.83
N VAL A 139 -19.02 -9.37 16.77
CA VAL A 139 -20.22 -9.49 15.90
C VAL A 139 -21.42 -10.00 16.69
N LEU A 140 -21.23 -11.05 17.51
CA LEU A 140 -22.30 -11.56 18.35
C LEU A 140 -22.77 -10.52 19.36
N LYS A 141 -21.85 -9.83 20.03
CA LYS A 141 -22.18 -8.76 20.99
C LYS A 141 -22.99 -7.65 20.35
N GLU A 142 -22.63 -7.19 19.14
CA GLU A 142 -23.41 -6.18 18.41
C GLU A 142 -24.82 -6.69 18.05
N PHE A 143 -24.92 -7.94 17.61
CA PHE A 143 -26.21 -8.57 17.29
C PHE A 143 -27.09 -8.75 18.54
N LEU A 144 -26.56 -9.26 19.65
CA LEU A 144 -27.29 -9.48 20.89
C LEU A 144 -27.80 -8.18 21.52
N LYS A 145 -27.01 -7.10 21.42
CA LYS A 145 -27.46 -5.75 21.82
C LYS A 145 -28.64 -5.24 20.99
N PHE A 146 -28.81 -5.73 19.76
CA PHE A 146 -29.96 -5.43 18.92
C PHE A 146 -31.14 -6.35 19.22
N SER A 147 -30.91 -7.66 19.33
CA SER A 147 -31.97 -8.66 19.39
C SER A 147 -32.58 -8.86 20.78
N GLN A 148 -31.81 -8.63 21.86
CA GLN A 148 -32.24 -8.70 23.26
C GLN A 148 -33.03 -9.98 23.61
N PHE A 149 -32.50 -11.15 23.23
CA PHE A 149 -33.12 -12.43 23.58
C PHE A 149 -33.00 -12.73 25.08
N PRO A 150 -33.92 -13.51 25.67
CA PRO A 150 -33.77 -13.98 27.04
C PRO A 150 -32.43 -14.71 27.24
N GLY A 151 -31.64 -14.29 28.24
CA GLY A 151 -30.34 -14.90 28.55
C GLY A 151 -29.16 -14.40 27.71
N HIS A 152 -29.34 -13.37 26.88
CA HIS A 152 -28.27 -12.77 26.09
C HIS A 152 -27.13 -12.16 26.93
N GLU A 153 -27.39 -11.80 28.19
CA GLU A 153 -26.42 -11.20 29.12
C GLU A 153 -25.22 -12.13 29.33
N LYS A 154 -25.47 -13.44 29.53
CA LYS A 154 -24.43 -14.46 29.70
C LYS A 154 -23.50 -14.55 28.49
N TYR A 155 -24.07 -14.46 27.28
CA TYR A 155 -23.26 -14.44 26.05
C TYR A 155 -22.43 -13.17 25.92
N ILE A 156 -22.95 -12.02 26.37
CA ILE A 156 -22.19 -10.76 26.38
C ILE A 156 -21.01 -10.85 27.35
N GLU A 157 -21.22 -11.42 28.55
CA GLU A 157 -20.14 -11.66 29.52
C GLU A 157 -19.03 -12.54 28.94
N ILE A 158 -19.40 -13.63 28.25
CA ILE A 158 -18.44 -14.47 27.52
C ILE A 158 -17.72 -13.66 26.45
N CYS A 159 -18.43 -12.85 25.66
CA CYS A 159 -17.79 -12.03 24.63
C CYS A 159 -16.77 -11.03 25.23
N ASP A 160 -17.03 -10.51 26.42
CA ASP A 160 -16.21 -9.51 27.09
C ASP A 160 -14.99 -10.09 27.82
N SER A 161 -15.02 -11.38 28.15
CA SER A 161 -13.87 -12.08 28.73
C SER A 161 -12.78 -12.42 27.71
N PHE A 162 -13.09 -12.42 26.41
CA PHE A 162 -12.10 -12.74 25.38
C PHE A 162 -11.13 -11.58 25.10
N PRO A 163 -9.83 -11.86 25.00
CA PRO A 163 -8.82 -10.82 24.85
C PRO A 163 -8.97 -10.08 23.52
N SER A 164 -8.70 -8.77 23.55
CA SER A 164 -8.58 -7.98 22.32
C SER A 164 -7.29 -8.35 21.57
N PRO A 165 -7.34 -8.51 20.24
CA PRO A 165 -6.17 -8.92 19.47
C PRO A 165 -5.15 -7.78 19.44
N LYS A 166 -3.90 -8.08 19.84
CA LYS A 166 -2.76 -7.20 19.59
C LYS A 166 -2.29 -7.42 18.16
N TRP A 167 -2.66 -6.50 17.26
CA TRP A 167 -2.21 -6.54 15.87
C TRP A 167 -0.75 -6.13 15.79
N LYS A 168 0.11 -7.05 15.32
CA LYS A 168 1.45 -6.67 14.84
C LYS A 168 1.31 -5.95 13.51
N ASN A 169 2.19 -4.98 13.26
CA ASN A 169 2.30 -4.39 11.94
C ASN A 169 2.72 -5.47 10.95
N ARG A 170 2.23 -5.35 9.71
CA ARG A 170 2.65 -6.23 8.63
C ARG A 170 4.14 -6.05 8.36
N ASP A 171 4.87 -7.15 8.24
CA ASP A 171 6.25 -7.13 7.78
C ASP A 171 6.28 -6.75 6.30
N LEU A 172 7.13 -5.78 5.97
CA LEU A 172 7.42 -5.41 4.58
C LEU A 172 8.45 -6.38 4.00
N PRO A 173 8.44 -6.64 2.69
CA PRO A 173 9.50 -7.42 2.06
C PRO A 173 10.86 -6.76 2.28
N ASN A 174 11.92 -7.55 2.20
CA ASN A 174 13.28 -7.03 2.32
C ASN A 174 13.50 -5.93 1.27
N PHE A 175 13.90 -4.73 1.70
CA PHE A 175 14.07 -3.59 0.78
C PHE A 175 15.18 -3.82 -0.24
N TYR A 176 16.18 -4.67 0.04
CA TYR A 176 17.13 -5.10 -0.96
C TYR A 176 16.43 -5.80 -2.14
N HIS A 177 15.51 -6.74 -1.85
CA HIS A 177 14.70 -7.41 -2.87
C HIS A 177 13.76 -6.44 -3.61
N VAL A 178 13.26 -5.41 -2.91
CA VAL A 178 12.46 -4.33 -3.51
C VAL A 178 13.28 -3.55 -4.56
N LEU A 179 14.52 -3.21 -4.25
CA LEU A 179 15.41 -2.49 -5.18
C LEU A 179 15.80 -3.35 -6.38
N LEU A 180 16.10 -4.64 -6.16
CA LEU A 180 16.39 -5.57 -7.25
C LEU A 180 15.17 -5.75 -8.17
N PHE A 181 13.96 -5.82 -7.61
CA PHE A 181 12.73 -5.87 -8.40
C PHE A 181 12.50 -4.58 -9.22
N ASP A 182 12.86 -3.40 -8.67
CA ASP A 182 12.80 -2.14 -9.42
C ASP A 182 13.68 -2.17 -10.67
N GLU A 183 14.91 -2.65 -10.54
CA GLU A 183 15.86 -2.80 -11.65
C GLU A 183 15.31 -3.74 -12.72
N ILE A 184 14.78 -4.89 -12.32
CA ILE A 184 14.15 -5.86 -13.23
C ILE A 184 12.98 -5.22 -13.97
N ILE A 185 12.08 -4.50 -13.28
CA ILE A 185 10.96 -3.83 -13.95
C ILE A 185 11.43 -2.75 -14.90
N ASN A 186 12.43 -1.95 -14.52
CA ASN A 186 12.92 -0.87 -15.36
C ASN A 186 13.65 -1.38 -16.61
N ASP A 187 14.38 -2.49 -16.53
CA ASP A 187 14.92 -3.16 -17.72
C ASP A 187 13.80 -3.80 -18.56
N PHE A 188 12.84 -4.47 -17.91
CA PHE A 188 11.74 -5.15 -18.60
C PHE A 188 10.80 -4.18 -19.36
N LYS A 189 10.70 -2.91 -18.94
CA LYS A 189 9.96 -1.87 -19.69
C LYS A 189 10.38 -1.75 -21.15
N TYR A 190 11.66 -1.98 -21.48
CA TYR A 190 12.11 -1.95 -22.87
C TYR A 190 11.70 -3.19 -23.67
N LYS A 191 11.38 -4.30 -23.00
CA LYS A 191 10.99 -5.57 -23.63
C LYS A 191 9.48 -5.66 -23.84
N ILE A 192 8.68 -4.90 -23.09
CA ILE A 192 7.21 -5.00 -23.15
C ILE A 192 6.61 -4.55 -24.49
N VAL A 193 7.36 -3.88 -25.37
CA VAL A 193 6.92 -3.60 -26.76
C VAL A 193 6.62 -4.87 -27.57
N LEU A 194 7.07 -6.06 -27.13
CA LEU A 194 6.74 -7.32 -27.78
C LEU A 194 5.35 -7.83 -27.36
N PRO A 195 4.44 -8.19 -28.30
CA PRO A 195 3.07 -8.58 -28.00
C PRO A 195 2.91 -9.70 -26.96
N ARG A 196 3.82 -10.69 -26.94
CA ARG A 196 3.81 -11.79 -25.96
C ARG A 196 3.93 -11.32 -24.50
N TYR A 197 4.47 -10.13 -24.28
CA TYR A 197 4.68 -9.54 -22.96
C TYR A 197 3.61 -8.51 -22.58
N HIS A 198 2.70 -8.14 -23.50
CA HIS A 198 1.65 -7.15 -23.24
C HIS A 198 0.79 -7.50 -22.02
N LYS A 199 0.59 -8.80 -21.71
CA LYS A 199 -0.14 -9.27 -20.51
C LYS A 199 0.41 -8.69 -19.19
N TYR A 200 1.66 -8.23 -19.16
CA TYR A 200 2.31 -7.66 -17.98
C TYR A 200 2.26 -6.13 -17.87
N TYR A 201 1.62 -5.42 -18.81
CA TYR A 201 1.46 -3.96 -18.71
C TYR A 201 0.79 -3.52 -17.39
N PRO A 202 -0.25 -4.20 -16.88
CA PRO A 202 -0.82 -3.87 -15.57
C PRO A 202 0.20 -3.93 -14.42
N VAL A 203 1.18 -4.84 -14.48
CA VAL A 203 2.24 -4.97 -13.46
C VAL A 203 3.21 -3.79 -13.55
N ILE A 204 3.63 -3.42 -14.77
CA ILE A 204 4.51 -2.25 -14.99
C ILE A 204 3.82 -0.96 -14.54
N LEU A 205 2.55 -0.78 -14.89
CA LEU A 205 1.78 0.40 -14.49
C LEU A 205 1.55 0.44 -12.98
N TRP A 206 1.26 -0.70 -12.36
CA TRP A 206 1.14 -0.78 -10.90
C TRP A 206 2.43 -0.31 -10.24
N TRP A 207 3.58 -0.85 -10.65
CA TRP A 207 4.87 -0.44 -10.09
C TRP A 207 5.17 1.04 -10.33
N THR A 208 4.93 1.54 -11.54
CA THR A 208 5.26 2.91 -11.94
C THR A 208 4.38 3.94 -11.24
N ILE A 209 3.08 3.65 -11.06
CA ILE A 209 2.13 4.60 -10.48
C ILE A 209 2.13 4.49 -8.95
N THR A 210 1.99 3.29 -8.39
CA THR A 210 1.66 3.14 -6.97
C THR A 210 2.85 3.22 -6.04
N ASN A 211 4.09 3.19 -6.55
CA ASN A 211 5.30 3.53 -5.79
C ASN A 211 5.50 5.03 -5.59
N ILE A 212 4.84 5.85 -6.40
CA ILE A 212 4.89 7.32 -6.30
C ILE A 212 3.62 7.82 -5.63
N ILE A 213 2.47 7.33 -6.07
CA ILE A 213 1.16 7.70 -5.54
C ILE A 213 0.68 6.60 -4.59
N PRO A 214 0.48 6.88 -3.28
CA PRO A 214 0.05 5.88 -2.33
C PRO A 214 -1.40 5.44 -2.61
N MET A 215 -1.56 4.35 -3.34
CA MET A 215 -2.86 3.80 -3.75
C MET A 215 -3.08 2.40 -3.19
N ARG A 216 -4.32 2.05 -2.87
CA ARG A 216 -4.66 0.64 -2.58
C ARG A 216 -4.75 -0.14 -3.89
N PRO A 217 -4.50 -1.47 -3.91
CA PRO A 217 -4.63 -2.27 -5.13
C PRO A 217 -6.00 -2.14 -5.81
N ASN A 218 -7.08 -2.10 -5.01
CA ASN A 218 -8.42 -1.93 -5.55
C ASN A 218 -8.68 -0.52 -6.11
N GLU A 219 -7.97 0.51 -5.65
CA GLU A 219 -8.05 1.87 -6.21
C GLU A 219 -7.36 1.90 -7.58
N PHE A 220 -6.17 1.31 -7.67
CA PHE A 220 -5.43 1.16 -8.92
C PHE A 220 -6.25 0.42 -10.00
N LEU A 221 -6.79 -0.75 -9.67
CA LEU A 221 -7.60 -1.55 -10.61
C LEU A 221 -8.96 -0.91 -10.98
N ARG A 222 -9.33 0.23 -10.37
CA ARG A 222 -10.57 0.99 -10.65
C ARG A 222 -10.31 2.27 -11.43
N MET A 223 -9.06 2.55 -11.80
CA MET A 223 -8.73 3.71 -12.61
C MET A 223 -9.52 3.68 -13.93
N LYS A 224 -9.98 4.85 -14.34
CA LYS A 224 -10.74 5.03 -15.59
C LYS A 224 -9.81 5.17 -16.78
N TYR A 225 -10.30 4.79 -17.96
CA TYR A 225 -9.54 4.90 -19.20
C TYR A 225 -9.12 6.35 -19.42
N ASN A 226 -10.04 7.31 -19.28
CA ASN A 226 -9.79 8.75 -19.39
C ASN A 226 -9.32 9.42 -18.09
N CYS A 227 -8.45 8.76 -17.31
CA CYS A 227 -7.98 9.28 -16.02
C CYS A 227 -6.96 10.44 -16.12
N LEU A 228 -6.56 10.86 -17.32
CA LEU A 228 -5.61 11.96 -17.53
C LEU A 228 -6.33 13.24 -17.96
N HIS A 229 -5.96 14.36 -17.35
CA HIS A 229 -6.46 15.69 -17.71
C HIS A 229 -5.31 16.68 -17.82
N GLU A 230 -5.20 17.34 -18.97
CA GLU A 230 -4.30 18.48 -19.14
C GLU A 230 -5.07 19.75 -18.77
N LYS A 231 -4.49 20.59 -17.90
CA LYS A 231 -5.04 21.91 -17.58
C LYS A 231 -4.41 22.97 -18.48
N ASN A 232 -5.00 24.16 -18.52
CA ASN A 232 -4.56 25.29 -19.33
C ASN A 232 -3.09 25.72 -19.09
N ASP A 233 -2.46 25.27 -18.00
CA ASP A 233 -1.07 25.53 -17.66
C ASP A 233 -0.06 24.52 -18.27
N GLY A 234 -0.52 23.62 -19.14
CA GLY A 234 0.30 22.58 -19.77
C GLY A 234 0.68 21.44 -18.83
N LYS A 235 0.15 21.42 -17.59
CA LYS A 235 0.43 20.36 -16.62
C LYS A 235 -0.58 19.23 -16.71
N THR A 236 -0.08 18.00 -16.62
CA THR A 236 -0.93 16.80 -16.63
C THR A 236 -1.32 16.38 -15.21
N TRP A 237 -2.62 16.16 -15.01
CA TRP A 237 -3.20 15.66 -13.77
C TRP A 237 -3.78 14.27 -13.98
N ILE A 238 -3.60 13.40 -12.98
CA ILE A 238 -4.26 12.10 -12.91
C ILE A 238 -5.46 12.16 -11.97
N VAL A 239 -6.54 11.49 -12.35
CA VAL A 239 -7.76 11.33 -11.56
C VAL A 239 -7.87 9.89 -11.09
N ILE A 240 -7.82 9.71 -9.78
CA ILE A 240 -7.81 8.38 -9.17
C ILE A 240 -8.95 8.20 -8.17
N PRO A 241 -9.59 7.02 -8.12
CA PRO A 241 -10.61 6.73 -7.13
C PRO A 241 -9.97 6.46 -5.76
N ARG A 242 -10.65 6.86 -4.69
CA ARG A 242 -10.27 6.54 -3.31
C ARG A 242 -11.30 5.63 -2.66
N SER A 243 -10.80 4.68 -1.87
CA SER A 243 -11.61 3.70 -1.14
C SER A 243 -11.58 3.95 0.37
N LYS A 244 -12.48 3.27 1.11
CA LYS A 244 -12.60 3.29 2.58
C LYS A 244 -12.97 4.64 3.19
N GLN A 245 -13.87 5.38 2.54
CA GLN A 245 -14.58 6.45 3.24
C GLN A 245 -15.59 5.86 4.21
N LYS A 246 -15.76 6.49 5.37
CA LYS A 246 -16.88 6.15 6.27
C LYS A 246 -18.13 6.76 5.64
N PHE A 247 -19.15 5.94 5.46
CA PHE A 247 -20.45 6.38 4.97
C PHE A 247 -21.47 6.21 6.07
N ASP A 248 -22.33 7.21 6.25
CA ASP A 248 -23.49 7.11 7.12
C ASP A 248 -24.73 6.58 6.38
N THR A 249 -24.61 6.34 5.06
CA THR A 249 -25.68 5.82 4.19
C THR A 249 -25.15 4.74 3.23
N PRO A 250 -26.03 3.91 2.62
CA PRO A 250 -25.60 2.86 1.68
C PRO A 250 -24.98 3.40 0.40
N LYS A 251 -25.24 4.68 0.09
CA LYS A 251 -24.73 5.40 -1.07
C LYS A 251 -23.24 5.67 -0.90
N GLN A 252 -22.43 4.77 -1.44
CA GLN A 252 -20.98 4.94 -1.49
C GLN A 252 -20.63 5.85 -2.67
N GLN A 253 -20.54 7.16 -2.44
CA GLN A 253 -19.97 8.05 -3.45
C GLN A 253 -18.46 7.77 -3.57
N GLU A 254 -18.01 7.51 -4.79
CA GLU A 254 -16.59 7.37 -5.08
C GLU A 254 -15.96 8.77 -5.04
N TYR A 255 -15.05 8.99 -4.10
CA TYR A 255 -14.25 10.21 -4.09
C TYR A 255 -13.10 10.06 -5.08
N PHE A 256 -13.01 11.02 -6.01
CA PHE A 256 -11.92 11.12 -6.96
C PHE A 256 -10.94 12.20 -6.52
N GLN A 257 -9.66 11.82 -6.46
CA GLN A 257 -8.58 12.75 -6.14
C GLN A 257 -7.83 13.11 -7.42
N HIS A 258 -7.57 14.41 -7.60
CA HIS A 258 -6.74 14.93 -8.67
C HIS A 258 -5.32 15.11 -8.16
N ILE A 259 -4.34 14.52 -8.84
CA ILE A 259 -2.92 14.59 -8.46
C ILE A 259 -2.11 15.05 -9.67
N LEU A 260 -1.22 16.02 -9.47
CA LEU A 260 -0.26 16.44 -10.48
C LEU A 260 0.77 15.31 -10.69
N ILE A 261 1.02 14.94 -11.95
CA ILE A 261 1.95 13.85 -12.28
C ILE A 261 3.08 14.30 -13.19
N THR A 262 4.14 13.50 -13.24
CA THR A 262 5.24 13.67 -14.19
C THR A 262 4.88 13.14 -15.57
N ASP A 263 5.63 13.59 -16.57
CA ASP A 263 5.47 13.13 -17.95
C ASP A 263 5.71 11.62 -18.08
N ASP A 264 6.60 11.03 -17.28
CA ASP A 264 6.85 9.59 -17.26
C ASP A 264 5.59 8.77 -16.91
N ILE A 265 4.83 9.21 -15.90
CA ILE A 265 3.58 8.54 -15.51
C ILE A 265 2.53 8.74 -16.61
N SER A 266 2.42 9.97 -17.13
CA SER A 266 1.48 10.30 -18.21
C SER A 266 1.74 9.44 -19.44
N LYS A 267 3.01 9.33 -19.85
CA LYS A 267 3.47 8.51 -20.96
C LYS A 267 3.18 7.04 -20.73
N ALA A 268 3.52 6.49 -19.56
CA ALA A 268 3.26 5.08 -19.28
C ALA A 268 1.76 4.72 -19.40
N ILE A 269 0.86 5.60 -18.97
CA ILE A 269 -0.59 5.42 -19.13
C ILE A 269 -1.00 5.52 -20.61
N LYS A 270 -0.51 6.54 -21.34
CA LYS A 270 -0.79 6.71 -22.77
C LYS A 270 -0.29 5.53 -23.61
N ASP A 271 0.89 4.99 -23.30
CA ASP A 271 1.45 3.81 -23.96
C ASP A 271 0.54 2.58 -23.78
N PHE A 272 0.01 2.37 -22.57
CA PHE A 272 -0.92 1.26 -22.36
C PHE A 272 -2.29 1.49 -23.03
N GLN A 273 -2.80 2.72 -23.05
CA GLN A 273 -4.01 3.05 -23.82
C GLN A 273 -3.82 2.75 -25.31
N TYR A 274 -2.65 3.07 -25.88
CA TYR A 274 -2.32 2.71 -27.26
C TYR A 274 -2.33 1.19 -27.49
N VAL A 275 -1.78 0.42 -26.54
CA VAL A 275 -1.83 -1.05 -26.59
C VAL A 275 -3.27 -1.55 -26.57
N LEU A 276 -4.14 -1.03 -25.70
CA LEU A 276 -5.57 -1.39 -25.68
C LEU A 276 -6.25 -1.13 -27.03
N ASN A 277 -5.97 0.02 -27.66
CA ASN A 277 -6.48 0.36 -28.98
C ASN A 277 -5.98 -0.61 -30.07
N THR A 278 -4.73 -1.08 -29.98
CA THR A 278 -4.17 -2.08 -30.92
C THR A 278 -4.91 -3.42 -30.84
N TYR A 279 -5.48 -3.75 -29.67
CA TYR A 279 -6.35 -4.92 -29.49
C TYR A 279 -7.84 -4.62 -29.76
N ASN A 280 -8.17 -3.40 -30.23
CA ASN A 280 -9.54 -2.96 -30.50
C ASN A 280 -10.46 -2.96 -29.26
N ILE A 281 -9.88 -2.70 -28.07
CA ILE A 281 -10.60 -2.73 -26.79
C ILE A 281 -11.06 -1.31 -26.42
N HIS A 282 -12.37 -1.09 -26.41
CA HIS A 282 -12.99 0.18 -25.99
C HIS A 282 -13.71 0.00 -24.66
N THR A 283 -13.30 0.78 -23.64
CA THR A 283 -13.75 0.57 -22.26
C THR A 283 -13.67 1.85 -21.44
N ASP A 284 -14.50 1.94 -20.39
CA ASP A 284 -14.43 3.01 -19.40
C ASP A 284 -13.29 2.81 -18.38
N ASN A 285 -12.77 1.59 -18.23
CA ASN A 285 -11.78 1.26 -17.20
C ASN A 285 -10.40 1.09 -17.85
N LEU A 286 -9.35 1.58 -17.19
CA LEU A 286 -7.98 1.43 -17.70
C LEU A 286 -7.55 -0.04 -17.75
N PHE A 287 -8.07 -0.89 -16.86
CA PHE A 287 -7.72 -2.31 -16.79
C PHE A 287 -8.93 -3.20 -17.11
N PRO A 288 -9.33 -3.34 -18.38
CA PRO A 288 -10.52 -4.10 -18.76
C PRO A 288 -10.33 -5.61 -18.62
N GLN A 289 -11.42 -6.31 -18.30
CA GLN A 289 -11.45 -7.78 -18.24
C GLN A 289 -11.18 -8.41 -19.62
N GLU A 290 -11.60 -7.74 -20.69
CA GLU A 290 -11.38 -8.17 -22.07
C GLU A 290 -9.89 -8.30 -22.40
N PHE A 291 -9.07 -7.34 -21.99
CA PHE A 291 -7.62 -7.40 -22.20
C PHE A 291 -7.00 -8.60 -21.48
N TYR A 292 -7.43 -8.90 -20.25
CA TYR A 292 -7.01 -10.11 -19.56
C TYR A 292 -7.44 -11.38 -20.32
N GLY A 293 -8.66 -11.40 -20.85
CA GLY A 293 -9.18 -12.50 -21.65
C GLY A 293 -8.36 -12.85 -22.90
N GLN A 294 -7.68 -11.86 -23.50
CA GLN A 294 -6.82 -12.08 -24.68
C GLN A 294 -5.64 -13.02 -24.40
N PHE A 295 -5.16 -13.10 -23.16
CA PHE A 295 -3.96 -13.86 -22.81
C PHE A 295 -4.23 -15.09 -21.95
N PHE A 296 -5.43 -15.23 -21.40
CA PHE A 296 -5.79 -16.30 -20.49
C PHE A 296 -7.05 -17.01 -20.98
N SER A 297 -6.89 -18.24 -21.50
CA SER A 297 -7.91 -19.05 -22.20
C SER A 297 -9.12 -19.50 -21.36
N ARG A 298 -9.29 -18.96 -20.15
CA ARG A 298 -10.39 -19.28 -19.23
C ARG A 298 -11.19 -18.01 -18.93
N GLY A 299 -11.82 -17.46 -19.95
CA GLY A 299 -12.83 -16.41 -19.81
C GLY A 299 -14.04 -16.97 -19.06
N ILE A 300 -14.02 -16.91 -17.73
CA ILE A 300 -15.25 -17.05 -16.95
C ILE A 300 -16.18 -15.95 -17.44
N LYS A 301 -17.37 -16.31 -17.93
CA LYS A 301 -18.49 -15.43 -18.33
C LYS A 301 -19.03 -14.65 -17.13
N ARG A 302 -18.19 -13.92 -16.39
CA ARG A 302 -18.62 -13.01 -15.34
C ARG A 302 -18.80 -11.62 -15.95
N PRO A 303 -19.85 -10.88 -15.57
CA PRO A 303 -20.09 -9.52 -16.02
C PRO A 303 -19.14 -8.53 -15.30
N SER A 304 -17.83 -8.79 -15.34
CA SER A 304 -16.84 -7.84 -14.80
C SER A 304 -16.33 -6.98 -15.95
N ASN A 305 -16.51 -5.67 -15.85
CA ASN A 305 -15.96 -4.70 -16.80
C ASN A 305 -14.47 -4.37 -16.57
N ARG A 306 -13.80 -5.02 -15.61
CA ARG A 306 -12.39 -4.78 -15.25
C ARG A 306 -11.70 -5.98 -14.60
N ILE A 307 -10.37 -5.97 -14.58
CA ILE A 307 -9.54 -6.96 -13.90
C ILE A 307 -9.82 -6.95 -12.39
N LEU A 308 -10.01 -8.14 -11.83
CA LEU A 308 -10.26 -8.36 -10.41
C LEU A 308 -8.95 -8.55 -9.64
N LYS A 309 -8.98 -8.29 -8.32
CA LYS A 309 -7.80 -8.40 -7.46
C LYS A 309 -7.09 -9.77 -7.55
N HIS A 310 -7.85 -10.87 -7.60
CA HIS A 310 -7.27 -12.20 -7.69
C HIS A 310 -6.61 -12.46 -9.05
N GLN A 311 -7.18 -11.96 -10.14
CA GLN A 311 -6.56 -12.04 -11.48
C GLN A 311 -5.28 -11.21 -11.54
N PHE A 312 -5.27 -10.04 -10.92
CA PHE A 312 -4.05 -9.24 -10.79
C PHE A 312 -2.98 -9.97 -9.96
N GLN A 313 -3.36 -10.67 -8.89
CA GLN A 313 -2.44 -11.52 -8.15
C GLN A 313 -1.88 -12.67 -9.02
N THR A 314 -2.71 -13.27 -9.88
CA THR A 314 -2.25 -14.27 -10.86
C THR A 314 -1.25 -13.66 -11.85
N LEU A 315 -1.52 -12.46 -12.38
CA LEU A 315 -0.58 -11.73 -13.23
C LEU A 315 0.77 -11.49 -12.53
N MET A 316 0.73 -11.03 -11.28
CA MET A 316 1.93 -10.83 -10.47
C MET A 316 2.71 -12.13 -10.29
N ASN A 317 2.03 -13.22 -9.91
CA ASN A 317 2.68 -14.52 -9.72
C ASN A 317 3.34 -15.02 -11.01
N ASN A 318 2.66 -14.88 -12.15
CA ASN A 318 3.22 -15.27 -13.44
C ASN A 318 4.40 -14.37 -13.84
N PHE A 319 4.37 -13.07 -13.52
CA PHE A 319 5.49 -12.17 -13.75
C PHE A 319 6.72 -12.61 -12.95
N TYR A 320 6.53 -12.98 -11.67
CA TYR A 320 7.62 -13.52 -10.86
C TYR A 320 8.23 -14.78 -11.49
N THR A 321 7.40 -15.74 -11.90
CA THR A 321 7.91 -16.99 -12.48
C THR A 321 8.52 -16.83 -13.87
N GLU A 322 7.82 -16.16 -14.79
CA GLU A 322 8.26 -16.06 -16.19
C GLU A 322 9.33 -14.99 -16.41
N ILE A 323 9.32 -13.91 -15.63
CA ILE A 323 10.24 -12.78 -15.82
C ILE A 323 11.33 -12.83 -14.76
N VAL A 324 10.99 -12.65 -13.48
CA VAL A 324 11.99 -12.53 -12.40
C VAL A 324 12.85 -13.80 -12.28
N GLU A 325 12.21 -14.97 -12.21
CA GLU A 325 12.90 -16.25 -12.04
C GLU A 325 13.52 -16.75 -13.36
N GLN A 326 12.74 -16.86 -14.45
CA GLN A 326 13.23 -17.47 -15.69
C GLN A 326 14.11 -16.53 -16.55
N MET A 327 13.80 -15.24 -16.61
CA MET A 327 14.52 -14.30 -17.49
C MET A 327 15.71 -13.61 -16.80
N TYR A 328 15.60 -13.33 -15.50
CA TYR A 328 16.65 -12.65 -14.73
C TYR A 328 17.36 -13.58 -13.72
N SER A 329 16.99 -14.86 -13.67
CA SER A 329 17.60 -15.88 -12.80
C SER A 329 17.55 -15.53 -11.30
N GLN A 330 16.54 -14.77 -10.87
CA GLN A 330 16.37 -14.35 -9.48
C GLN A 330 15.34 -15.23 -8.76
N HIS A 331 15.78 -16.38 -8.24
CA HIS A 331 14.89 -17.36 -7.60
C HIS A 331 14.59 -17.09 -6.12
N SER A 332 15.44 -16.31 -5.44
CA SER A 332 15.34 -16.03 -4.00
C SER A 332 14.67 -14.70 -3.66
N LEU A 333 14.13 -13.99 -4.67
CA LEU A 333 13.56 -12.66 -4.49
C LEU A 333 12.21 -12.72 -3.78
N ASP A 334 12.07 -11.99 -2.66
CA ASP A 334 10.80 -11.91 -1.92
C ASP A 334 9.67 -11.34 -2.78
N LYS A 335 8.53 -12.04 -2.80
CA LYS A 335 7.36 -11.60 -3.57
C LYS A 335 6.73 -10.35 -2.95
N ILE A 336 6.81 -9.26 -3.69
CA ILE A 336 6.16 -7.99 -3.36
C ILE A 336 4.67 -8.13 -3.64
N SER A 337 3.86 -7.86 -2.62
CA SER A 337 2.42 -7.85 -2.76
C SER A 337 1.94 -6.53 -3.37
N PRO A 338 0.79 -6.53 -4.07
CA PRO A 338 0.17 -5.32 -4.61
C PRO A 338 0.00 -4.17 -3.61
N GLY A 339 -0.17 -4.49 -2.32
CA GLY A 339 -0.36 -3.51 -1.25
C GLY A 339 0.92 -2.89 -0.71
N ASP A 340 2.09 -3.48 -0.97
CA ASP A 340 3.37 -3.05 -0.37
C ASP A 340 3.87 -1.72 -1.00
N THR A 341 3.62 -1.51 -2.29
CA THR A 341 3.98 -0.25 -3.00
C THR A 341 3.31 0.99 -2.39
N ARG A 342 2.13 0.84 -1.79
CA ARG A 342 1.51 1.92 -1.00
C ARG A 342 2.39 2.33 0.19
N HIS A 343 2.96 1.34 0.89
CA HIS A 343 3.86 1.60 2.00
C HIS A 343 5.16 2.23 1.49
N PHE A 344 5.69 1.76 0.36
CA PHE A 344 6.89 2.34 -0.27
C PHE A 344 6.69 3.79 -0.65
N ALA A 345 5.55 4.14 -1.29
CA ALA A 345 5.22 5.53 -1.60
C ALA A 345 5.15 6.42 -0.34
N ILE A 346 4.59 5.89 0.76
CA ILE A 346 4.54 6.61 2.03
C ILE A 346 5.94 6.83 2.61
N ILE A 347 6.79 5.80 2.59
CA ILE A 347 8.19 5.88 3.04
C ILE A 347 8.96 6.90 2.19
N ASN A 348 8.81 6.85 0.86
CA ASN A 348 9.47 7.78 -0.06
C ASN A 348 9.08 9.23 0.22
N MET A 349 7.78 9.52 0.42
CA MET A 349 7.35 10.88 0.79
C MET A 349 7.90 11.30 2.15
N PHE A 350 7.92 10.39 3.13
CA PHE A 350 8.50 10.67 4.44
C PHE A 350 9.99 11.02 4.34
N LEU A 351 10.76 10.26 3.56
CA LEU A 351 12.18 10.50 3.31
C LEU A 351 12.47 11.75 2.47
N GLN A 352 11.49 12.23 1.69
CA GLN A 352 11.56 13.50 0.99
C GLN A 352 11.17 14.69 1.86
N GLY A 353 10.71 14.46 3.10
CA GLY A 353 10.39 15.50 4.07
C GLY A 353 8.96 16.01 3.96
N PHE A 354 8.05 15.23 3.37
CA PHE A 354 6.64 15.62 3.33
C PHE A 354 6.03 15.59 4.73
N ASN A 355 5.21 16.59 5.03
CA ASN A 355 4.44 16.62 6.27
C ASN A 355 3.51 15.40 6.38
N VAL A 356 3.38 14.81 7.57
CA VAL A 356 2.55 13.61 7.80
C VAL A 356 1.07 13.83 7.46
N LEU A 357 0.54 15.04 7.65
CA LEU A 357 -0.83 15.37 7.24
C LEU A 357 -0.97 15.34 5.72
N SER A 358 0.02 15.88 4.99
CA SER A 358 0.08 15.83 3.53
C SER A 358 0.19 14.38 3.03
N ILE A 359 1.04 13.57 3.66
CA ILE A 359 1.15 12.13 3.39
C ILE A 359 -0.19 11.42 3.64
N ALA A 360 -0.83 11.65 4.79
CA ALA A 360 -2.11 11.03 5.15
C ALA A 360 -3.21 11.43 4.15
N ARG A 361 -3.26 12.69 3.75
CA ARG A 361 -4.19 13.21 2.74
C ARG A 361 -3.95 12.58 1.38
N LEU A 362 -2.69 12.51 0.92
CA LEU A 362 -2.33 11.84 -0.34
C LEU A 362 -2.62 10.34 -0.28
N ALA A 363 -2.42 9.70 0.87
CA ALA A 363 -2.72 8.30 1.06
C ALA A 363 -4.23 8.01 1.24
N GLY A 364 -5.09 9.02 1.34
CA GLY A 364 -6.52 8.83 1.63
C GLY A 364 -6.77 8.16 2.99
N GLN A 365 -6.00 8.55 4.00
CA GLN A 365 -6.17 8.12 5.39
C GLN A 365 -6.99 9.15 6.15
N THR A 366 -7.95 8.68 6.95
CA THR A 366 -8.77 9.53 7.83
C THR A 366 -8.21 9.63 9.25
N THR A 367 -7.17 8.85 9.59
CA THR A 367 -6.56 8.80 10.92
C THR A 367 -5.03 8.76 10.83
N ILE A 368 -4.35 9.44 11.76
CA ILE A 368 -2.89 9.66 11.78
C ILE A 368 -2.15 8.64 12.68
N GLN A 369 -2.85 7.60 13.18
CA GLN A 369 -2.33 6.63 14.17
C GLN A 369 -1.12 5.77 13.71
N HIS A 370 -0.56 6.00 12.52
CA HIS A 370 0.48 5.17 11.91
C HIS A 370 1.85 5.85 11.75
N ALA A 371 2.05 7.07 12.25
CA ALA A 371 3.31 7.80 12.04
C ALA A 371 4.55 7.08 12.61
N SER A 372 4.43 6.37 13.73
CA SER A 372 5.50 5.54 14.29
C SER A 372 5.91 4.38 13.38
N ASN A 373 4.94 3.80 12.67
CA ASN A 373 5.18 2.68 11.77
C ASN A 373 5.95 3.14 10.52
N TYR A 374 5.67 4.35 10.02
CA TYR A 374 6.39 4.91 8.88
C TYR A 374 7.88 5.11 9.20
N TYR A 375 8.17 5.55 10.42
CA TYR A 375 9.55 5.75 10.86
C TYR A 375 10.35 4.44 10.92
N SER A 376 9.80 3.37 11.52
CA SER A 376 10.51 2.09 11.60
C SER A 376 10.84 1.53 10.21
N HIS A 377 9.92 1.67 9.26
CA HIS A 377 10.16 1.24 7.88
C HIS A 377 11.12 2.18 7.13
N ALA A 378 11.09 3.48 7.40
CA ALA A 378 12.02 4.45 6.79
C ALA A 378 13.47 4.18 7.22
N LYS A 379 13.70 3.82 8.49
CA LYS A 379 15.03 3.42 8.97
C LYS A 379 15.56 2.18 8.24
N LEU A 380 14.74 1.13 8.17
CA LEU A 380 15.11 -0.11 7.46
C LEU A 380 15.37 0.17 5.96
N PHE A 381 14.54 1.00 5.34
CA PHE A 381 14.73 1.43 3.95
C PHE A 381 16.09 2.12 3.77
N ALA A 382 16.44 3.08 4.63
CA ALA A 382 17.69 3.82 4.52
C ALA A 382 18.90 2.87 4.57
N GLN A 383 18.89 1.91 5.50
CA GLN A 383 19.95 0.91 5.62
C GLN A 383 20.06 0.00 4.40
N SER A 384 18.93 -0.53 3.91
CA SER A 384 18.93 -1.38 2.71
C SER A 384 19.31 -0.62 1.44
N TYR A 385 18.96 0.66 1.36
CA TYR A 385 19.35 1.53 0.25
C TYR A 385 20.85 1.77 0.20
N VAL A 386 21.45 2.12 1.35
CA VAL A 386 22.92 2.25 1.48
C VAL A 386 23.58 0.95 1.04
N TYR A 387 23.15 -0.19 1.58
CA TYR A 387 23.69 -1.49 1.22
C TYR A 387 23.61 -1.80 -0.29
N ARG A 388 22.45 -1.58 -0.93
CA ARG A 388 22.33 -1.83 -2.39
C ARG A 388 23.16 -0.87 -3.21
N LEU A 389 23.24 0.40 -2.82
CA LEU A 389 24.11 1.37 -3.50
C LEU A 389 25.57 0.93 -3.41
N THR A 390 26.03 0.50 -2.23
CA THR A 390 27.36 -0.06 -2.04
C THR A 390 27.61 -1.23 -2.99
N GLN A 391 26.71 -2.21 -3.03
CA GLN A 391 26.81 -3.35 -3.96
C GLN A 391 26.84 -2.90 -5.42
N THR A 392 26.01 -1.93 -5.80
CA THR A 392 25.98 -1.41 -7.17
C THR A 392 27.29 -0.72 -7.55
N ILE A 393 27.93 0.01 -6.62
CA ILE A 393 29.23 0.66 -6.85
C ILE A 393 30.29 -0.41 -7.15
N VAL A 394 30.35 -1.45 -6.31
CA VAL A 394 31.26 -2.59 -6.47
C VAL A 394 30.97 -3.36 -7.78
N GLU A 395 29.70 -3.69 -8.05
CA GLU A 395 29.26 -4.37 -9.28
C GLU A 395 29.61 -3.56 -10.54
N LYS A 396 29.41 -2.23 -10.53
CA LYS A 396 29.72 -1.35 -11.68
C LYS A 396 31.22 -1.16 -11.91
N GLN A 397 32.05 -1.24 -10.88
CA GLN A 397 33.51 -1.33 -11.03
C GLN A 397 33.91 -2.63 -11.72
N ALA A 398 33.21 -3.74 -11.45
CA ALA A 398 33.43 -5.03 -12.08
C ALA A 398 32.81 -5.16 -13.49
N GLN A 399 31.70 -4.47 -13.77
CA GLN A 399 30.92 -4.61 -15.00
C GLN A 399 30.42 -3.24 -15.52
N ASN A 400 31.04 -2.78 -16.61
CA ASN A 400 30.58 -1.62 -17.35
C ASN A 400 29.16 -1.82 -17.92
N LYS A 401 28.24 -0.92 -17.52
CA LYS A 401 26.87 -0.62 -18.03
C LYS A 401 25.70 -1.32 -17.31
N MET A 402 24.91 -0.54 -16.54
CA MET A 402 23.45 -0.37 -16.75
C MET A 402 22.81 0.62 -15.76
N SER A 403 21.62 1.08 -16.15
CA SER A 403 21.00 2.38 -15.86
C SER A 403 19.82 2.36 -14.88
N GLY A 404 19.70 3.43 -14.09
CA GLY A 404 18.44 4.06 -13.64
C GLY A 404 17.57 3.33 -12.62
N GLY A 405 17.47 3.86 -11.39
CA GLY A 405 16.62 3.27 -10.34
C GLY A 405 15.86 4.27 -9.47
N PHE A 406 14.80 3.72 -8.89
CA PHE A 406 13.81 4.08 -7.85
C PHE A 406 13.58 5.53 -7.38
N LEU A 407 14.56 6.43 -7.43
CA LEU A 407 14.39 7.83 -7.03
C LEU A 407 14.55 8.75 -8.25
N GLY A 408 13.43 9.34 -8.67
CA GLY A 408 13.36 10.24 -9.82
C GLY A 408 14.41 11.35 -9.80
N THR A 409 15.08 11.48 -10.94
CA THR A 409 15.75 12.68 -11.46
C THR A 409 16.98 13.24 -10.75
N LYS A 410 17.88 12.40 -10.20
CA LYS A 410 19.30 12.79 -9.95
C LYS A 410 20.37 11.73 -10.26
N ARG A 411 20.05 10.62 -10.94
CA ARG A 411 21.03 9.55 -11.26
C ARG A 411 21.96 9.80 -12.45
N LYS A 412 21.79 10.88 -13.24
CA LYS A 412 22.73 11.23 -14.33
C LYS A 412 24.17 11.51 -13.86
N ILE A 413 24.40 11.68 -12.56
CA ILE A 413 25.73 12.00 -12.01
C ILE A 413 26.55 10.71 -11.75
N PHE A 414 25.92 9.59 -11.43
CA PHE A 414 26.63 8.34 -11.10
C PHE A 414 26.91 7.45 -12.32
N ASP A 415 26.06 7.49 -13.35
CA ASP A 415 26.21 6.62 -14.54
C ASP A 415 27.43 6.97 -15.43
N ASN A 416 28.11 8.09 -15.18
CA ASN A 416 29.28 8.55 -15.96
C ASN A 416 30.62 8.53 -15.18
N ARG A 417 30.70 8.00 -13.95
CA ARG A 417 31.76 8.42 -13.00
C ARG A 417 32.55 7.34 -12.25
N ILE A 418 32.77 6.15 -12.82
CA ILE A 418 33.75 5.22 -12.25
C ILE A 418 34.57 4.59 -13.37
N LEU A 419 35.66 5.26 -13.74
CA LEU A 419 36.70 4.71 -14.59
C LEU A 419 38.06 5.14 -14.03
N TYR A 420 39.03 4.24 -14.22
CA TYR A 420 40.47 4.38 -14.06
C TYR A 420 41.08 3.86 -12.74
N SER A 421 41.57 2.62 -12.83
CA SER A 421 42.75 2.18 -12.09
C SER A 421 43.99 2.87 -12.68
N PRO A 422 44.80 3.61 -11.91
CA PRO A 422 46.01 4.23 -12.43
C PRO A 422 47.17 3.24 -12.47
N LYS A 423 47.78 3.03 -13.65
CA LYS A 423 48.96 2.17 -13.83
C LYS A 423 50.31 2.83 -13.48
N ASN A 424 50.35 4.09 -12.98
CA ASN A 424 51.61 4.79 -12.66
C ASN A 424 51.46 5.67 -11.40
N SER A 425 51.97 5.21 -10.25
CA SER A 425 51.90 5.92 -8.95
C SER A 425 52.63 7.28 -8.92
N ASP A 426 53.62 7.47 -9.79
CA ASP A 426 54.58 8.58 -9.67
C ASP A 426 54.07 9.94 -10.20
N GLN A 427 52.87 9.98 -10.79
CA GLN A 427 52.25 11.21 -11.30
C GLN A 427 51.13 11.77 -10.42
N TYR A 428 50.85 11.14 -9.27
CA TYR A 428 49.70 11.48 -8.44
C TYR A 428 50.10 12.07 -7.09
N GLN A 429 49.28 12.98 -6.58
CA GLN A 429 49.51 13.61 -5.29
C GLN A 429 49.18 12.63 -4.16
N LYS A 430 50.13 12.40 -3.24
CA LYS A 430 49.88 11.57 -2.05
C LYS A 430 48.91 12.29 -1.11
N VAL A 431 47.86 11.61 -0.70
CA VAL A 431 46.84 12.06 0.24
C VAL A 431 46.64 11.01 1.32
N ASP A 432 45.84 11.30 2.34
CA ASP A 432 45.60 10.38 3.46
C ASP A 432 45.20 8.99 2.96
N TYR A 433 46.05 8.01 3.24
CA TYR A 433 45.89 6.59 2.92
C TYR A 433 45.62 6.30 1.42
N GLY A 434 46.10 7.16 0.51
CA GLY A 434 45.88 6.99 -0.93
C GLY A 434 46.50 8.06 -1.83
N TYR A 435 45.97 8.17 -3.05
CA TYR A 435 46.46 9.08 -4.10
C TYR A 435 45.33 9.90 -4.73
N CYS A 436 45.62 11.15 -5.09
CA CYS A 436 44.72 12.04 -5.80
C CYS A 436 45.16 12.21 -7.27
N THR A 437 44.22 11.99 -8.20
CA THR A 437 44.46 12.11 -9.65
C THR A 437 44.20 13.50 -10.22
N ASP A 438 43.70 14.44 -9.40
CA ASP A 438 43.40 15.81 -9.84
C ASP A 438 44.67 16.65 -9.94
N LYS A 439 44.84 17.33 -11.08
CA LYS A 439 45.96 18.24 -11.35
C LYS A 439 45.80 19.60 -10.65
N ASN A 440 44.57 19.96 -10.27
CA ASN A 440 44.26 21.25 -9.62
C ASN A 440 44.01 21.11 -8.12
N PHE A 441 44.54 20.05 -7.49
CA PHE A 441 44.46 19.85 -6.04
C PHE A 441 45.08 21.06 -5.29
N PRO A 442 44.38 21.68 -4.30
CA PRO A 442 43.13 21.29 -3.68
C PRO A 442 41.86 22.03 -4.17
N ASN A 443 41.96 22.87 -5.20
CA ASN A 443 40.89 23.82 -5.57
C ASN A 443 39.59 23.16 -6.07
N ASN A 444 39.66 21.93 -6.56
CA ASN A 444 38.52 21.15 -7.07
C ASN A 444 38.10 20.01 -6.12
N CYS A 445 38.59 20.03 -4.87
CA CYS A 445 38.31 18.98 -3.90
C CYS A 445 36.92 19.11 -3.26
N VAL A 446 36.33 17.97 -2.93
CA VAL A 446 35.14 17.87 -2.08
C VAL A 446 35.52 18.01 -0.60
N GLU A 447 34.51 18.08 0.27
CA GLU A 447 34.69 18.25 1.73
C GLU A 447 35.64 17.21 2.37
N ASP A 448 35.73 16.00 1.80
CA ASP A 448 36.53 14.91 2.35
C ASP A 448 37.03 13.95 1.25
N CYS A 449 38.29 13.51 1.33
CA CYS A 449 38.87 12.57 0.37
C CYS A 449 38.14 11.21 0.37
N ARG A 450 37.59 10.78 1.51
CA ARG A 450 36.86 9.50 1.65
C ARG A 450 35.62 9.41 0.75
N ILE A 451 35.00 10.54 0.43
CA ILE A 451 33.81 10.64 -0.42
C ILE A 451 34.14 11.05 -1.86
N CYS A 452 35.40 11.30 -2.17
CA CYS A 452 35.82 11.69 -3.50
C CYS A 452 35.79 10.46 -4.42
N VAL A 453 34.80 10.40 -5.31
CA VAL A 453 34.61 9.28 -6.25
C VAL A 453 35.54 9.39 -7.46
N ASN A 454 35.82 10.61 -7.92
CA ASN A 454 36.46 10.83 -9.22
C ASN A 454 37.99 10.83 -9.17
N HIS A 455 38.56 11.28 -8.05
CA HIS A 455 39.97 11.61 -7.99
C HIS A 455 40.74 10.88 -6.90
N TYR A 456 40.06 10.34 -5.88
CA TYR A 456 40.73 9.66 -4.78
C TYR A 456 40.79 8.16 -5.03
N PHE A 457 41.99 7.61 -4.92
CA PHE A 457 42.28 6.19 -4.98
C PHE A 457 42.79 5.71 -3.61
N PHE A 458 42.10 4.76 -2.99
CA PHE A 458 42.50 4.16 -1.72
C PHE A 458 43.61 3.15 -1.99
N ASN A 459 44.77 3.34 -1.37
CA ASN A 459 45.93 2.46 -1.51
C ASN A 459 46.92 2.71 -0.36
N PRO A 460 46.59 2.29 0.87
CA PRO A 460 47.45 2.47 2.02
C PRO A 460 48.72 1.60 1.92
N SER A 461 49.80 2.05 2.56
CA SER A 461 50.99 1.22 2.74
C SER A 461 50.68 0.03 3.66
N ILE A 462 51.43 -1.08 3.55
CA ILE A 462 51.22 -2.28 4.40
C ILE A 462 51.20 -1.94 5.90
N ASP A 463 52.10 -1.05 6.34
CA ASP A 463 52.22 -0.64 7.74
C ASP A 463 51.10 0.32 8.19
N GLU A 464 50.41 0.97 7.25
CA GLU A 464 49.34 1.95 7.50
C GLU A 464 47.94 1.34 7.32
N TYR A 465 47.85 0.07 6.90
CA TYR A 465 46.59 -0.57 6.50
C TYR A 465 45.55 -0.60 7.63
N ASP A 466 45.95 -1.06 8.82
CA ASP A 466 45.04 -1.14 9.99
C ASP A 466 44.53 0.25 10.43
N GLU A 467 45.35 1.29 10.28
CA GLU A 467 44.97 2.67 10.58
C GLU A 467 44.04 3.23 9.50
N ALA A 468 44.31 2.93 8.23
CA ALA A 468 43.50 3.32 7.09
C ALA A 468 42.08 2.71 7.16
N ILE A 469 41.97 1.44 7.51
CA ILE A 469 40.67 0.78 7.72
C ILE A 469 39.93 1.42 8.89
N LYS A 470 40.57 1.66 10.04
CA LYS A 470 39.95 2.38 11.18
C LYS A 470 39.51 3.80 10.79
N TRP A 471 40.27 4.47 9.93
CA TRP A 471 39.93 5.80 9.42
C TRP A 471 38.68 5.79 8.53
N LEU A 472 38.49 4.77 7.70
CA LEU A 472 37.24 4.57 6.94
C LEU A 472 36.09 4.16 7.86
N GLU A 473 36.30 3.22 8.79
CA GLU A 473 35.27 2.71 9.71
C GLU A 473 34.72 3.82 10.62
N SER A 474 35.60 4.65 11.15
CA SER A 474 35.20 5.77 12.00
C SER A 474 34.29 6.75 11.25
N TYR A 475 34.58 7.03 9.98
CA TYR A 475 33.77 7.89 9.13
C TYR A 475 32.44 7.24 8.73
N SER A 476 32.47 5.96 8.37
CA SER A 476 31.26 5.19 8.07
C SER A 476 30.29 5.17 9.27
N ARG A 477 30.83 5.01 10.49
CA ARG A 477 30.06 5.07 11.74
C ARG A 477 29.52 6.48 12.02
N ASP A 478 30.30 7.53 11.78
CA ASP A 478 29.83 8.91 11.88
C ASP A 478 28.68 9.19 10.91
N LEU A 479 28.78 8.74 9.66
CA LEU A 479 27.71 8.87 8.67
C LEU A 479 26.45 8.11 9.09
N GLU A 480 26.57 6.90 9.64
CA GLU A 480 25.43 6.14 10.19
C GLU A 480 24.75 6.89 11.35
N ASN A 481 25.53 7.51 12.25
CA ASN A 481 24.99 8.33 13.33
C ASN A 481 24.21 9.54 12.77
N ARG A 482 24.78 10.26 11.80
CA ARG A 482 24.11 11.40 11.15
C ARG A 482 22.83 10.97 10.43
N ILE A 483 22.82 9.81 9.75
CA ILE A 483 21.59 9.25 9.14
C ILE A 483 20.50 9.04 10.20
N ASN A 484 20.85 8.40 11.32
CA ASN A 484 19.89 8.14 12.40
C ASN A 484 19.39 9.44 13.06
N GLU A 485 20.27 10.42 13.31
CA GLU A 485 19.89 11.73 13.84
C GLU A 485 18.90 12.45 12.92
N HIS A 486 19.18 12.50 11.61
CA HIS A 486 18.31 13.14 10.63
C HIS A 486 16.94 12.44 10.53
N LEU A 487 16.89 11.12 10.59
CA LEU A 487 15.64 10.37 10.67
C LEU A 487 14.85 10.75 11.93
N ASP A 488 15.52 10.87 13.08
CA ASP A 488 14.88 11.27 14.35
C ASP A 488 14.36 12.70 14.32
N TYR A 489 15.08 13.63 13.68
CA TYR A 489 14.57 14.99 13.45
C TYR A 489 13.29 14.95 12.60
N ILE A 490 13.32 14.25 11.45
CA ILE A 490 12.14 14.12 10.58
C ILE A 490 10.96 13.54 11.37
N LYS A 491 11.17 12.52 12.20
CA LYS A 491 10.14 11.94 13.07
C LYS A 491 9.55 12.94 14.06
N LYS A 492 10.41 13.68 14.79
CA LYS A 492 9.98 14.65 15.81
C LYS A 492 9.14 15.77 15.18
N PHE A 493 9.62 16.37 14.09
CA PHE A 493 8.92 17.45 13.39
C PHE A 493 7.66 16.98 12.63
N SER A 494 7.65 15.73 12.19
CA SER A 494 6.47 15.11 11.57
C SER A 494 5.30 14.92 12.54
N LEU A 495 5.58 14.82 13.84
CA LEU A 495 4.59 14.58 14.90
C LEU A 495 4.13 15.86 15.61
N SER A 496 4.86 16.97 15.49
CA SER A 496 4.49 18.24 16.12
C SER A 496 3.23 18.81 15.47
N LYS A 497 2.14 18.91 16.25
CA LYS A 497 0.81 19.39 15.81
C LYS A 497 0.68 20.92 15.73
N SER A 498 1.77 21.67 15.76
CA SER A 498 1.73 23.13 15.79
C SER A 498 1.27 23.71 14.45
N SER A 499 0.06 24.26 14.45
CA SER A 499 -0.58 24.93 13.31
C SER A 499 0.08 26.26 12.92
N GLU A 500 0.94 26.81 13.77
CA GLU A 500 1.40 28.20 13.65
C GLU A 500 2.64 28.39 12.75
N GLN A 501 3.28 27.32 12.28
CA GLN A 501 4.54 27.41 11.49
C GLN A 501 4.67 26.37 10.36
N VAL A 502 3.57 26.02 9.68
CA VAL A 502 3.55 24.93 8.67
C VAL A 502 4.63 25.09 7.58
N ASN A 503 4.79 26.28 7.01
CA ASN A 503 5.77 26.54 5.95
C ASN A 503 7.23 26.44 6.45
N TYR A 504 7.51 26.91 7.67
CA TYR A 504 8.84 26.81 8.27
C TYR A 504 9.21 25.35 8.55
N HIS A 505 8.27 24.58 9.12
CA HIS A 505 8.45 23.15 9.35
C HIS A 505 8.65 22.35 8.06
N GLU A 506 7.91 22.65 6.98
CA GLU A 506 8.11 21.99 5.67
C GLU A 506 9.48 22.29 5.05
N SER A 507 9.94 23.53 5.14
CA SER A 507 11.29 23.90 4.66
C SER A 507 12.40 23.19 5.42
N LEU A 508 12.24 23.04 6.73
CA LEU A 508 13.18 22.37 7.62
C LEU A 508 13.19 20.85 7.37
N LEU A 509 12.02 20.22 7.25
CA LEU A 509 11.88 18.80 6.88
C LEU A 509 12.55 18.52 5.53
N THR A 510 12.35 19.39 4.54
CA THR A 510 13.00 19.27 3.23
C THR A 510 14.53 19.37 3.35
N LYS A 511 15.04 20.28 4.19
CA LYS A 511 16.48 20.42 4.45
C LYS A 511 17.07 19.15 5.08
N HIS A 512 16.47 18.64 6.16
CA HIS A 512 16.93 17.41 6.80
C HIS A 512 16.84 16.20 5.89
N SER A 513 15.83 16.14 5.02
CA SER A 513 15.66 15.08 4.02
C SER A 513 16.74 15.10 2.94
N ARG A 514 17.12 16.30 2.45
CA ARG A 514 18.24 16.46 1.52
C ARG A 514 19.57 16.05 2.15
N GLN A 515 19.79 16.40 3.42
CA GLN A 515 20.98 16.01 4.16
C GLN A 515 21.03 14.50 4.41
N LEU A 516 19.90 13.90 4.78
CA LEU A 516 19.76 12.44 4.93
C LEU A 516 20.19 11.71 3.64
N LEU A 517 19.67 12.12 2.48
CA LEU A 517 20.06 11.53 1.19
C LEU A 517 21.57 11.71 0.92
N LYS A 518 22.13 12.90 1.18
CA LYS A 518 23.57 13.15 1.05
C LYS A 518 24.39 12.18 1.91
N TYR A 519 24.01 11.98 3.18
CA TYR A 519 24.73 11.08 4.07
C TYR A 519 24.59 9.60 3.68
N MET A 520 23.42 9.19 3.19
CA MET A 520 23.22 7.84 2.66
C MET A 520 24.12 7.57 1.45
N ASP A 521 24.21 8.52 0.50
CA ASP A 521 25.10 8.40 -0.66
C ASP A 521 26.58 8.37 -0.25
N HIS A 522 26.99 9.25 0.66
CA HIS A 522 28.36 9.27 1.19
C HIS A 522 28.72 7.95 1.88
N LYS A 523 27.80 7.41 2.68
CA LYS A 523 28.03 6.15 3.38
C LYS A 523 28.20 5.00 2.40
N ALA A 524 27.38 4.95 1.35
CA ALA A 524 27.50 3.93 0.32
C ALA A 524 28.86 3.96 -0.39
N ILE A 525 29.39 5.15 -0.69
CA ILE A 525 30.71 5.34 -1.31
C ILE A 525 31.83 4.86 -0.38
N VAL A 526 31.78 5.24 0.90
CA VAL A 526 32.78 4.84 1.89
C VAL A 526 32.73 3.33 2.13
N ASP A 527 31.52 2.78 2.24
CA ASP A 527 31.33 1.36 2.50
C ASP A 527 31.78 0.49 1.32
N ALA A 528 31.71 1.00 0.09
CA ALA A 528 32.14 0.27 -1.11
C ALA A 528 33.65 0.01 -1.10
N LYS A 529 34.42 0.95 -0.55
CA LYS A 529 35.88 0.84 -0.43
C LYS A 529 36.31 -0.30 0.51
N PHE A 530 35.46 -0.73 1.45
CA PHE A 530 35.76 -1.93 2.27
C PHE A 530 35.60 -3.25 1.51
N ILE A 531 34.83 -3.26 0.42
CA ILE A 531 34.48 -4.50 -0.32
C ILE A 531 35.44 -4.71 -1.50
N GLU A 532 36.15 -3.66 -1.92
CA GLU A 532 37.16 -3.70 -2.99
C GLU A 532 38.46 -4.43 -2.59
N GLU A 533 38.65 -4.71 -1.29
CA GLU A 533 39.77 -5.46 -0.72
C GLU A 533 39.28 -6.78 -0.08
#